data_AF-A0A1F7Y1I9-F1
#
_entry.id   AF-A0A1F7Y1I9-F1
#
_cell.length_a   1.000
_cell.length_b   1.000
_cell.length_c   1.000
_cell.angle_alpha   90.00
_cell.angle_beta   90.00
_cell.angle_gamma   90.00
#
_symmetry.space_group_name_H-M   'P 1'
#
loop_
_entity.id
_entity.type
_entity.pdbx_description
1 polymer ?
#
loop_
_entity_poly.entity_id
_entity_poly.type
_entity_poly.pdbx_seq_one_letter_code
_entity_poly.pdbx_strand_id
1 'polypeptide(L)'
;MGIETEEQLYRFIAKEEKQIDYRHLNRINETAVACGDPLIQSRAAWRLVGGVVKLHLNGFLLPYVSKREGKGGVLEGHLACGWMFTQGYQTYEAQSGLIVAAREEVQDLNKQFGTSFVIPEPHRHGSAAPFMIDSDLYR
;
A
#
# COMPACT_ATOMS: atom_id res chain seq x y z
N MET A 1 -15.00 13.04 9.25
CA MET A 1 -15.47 13.52 7.93
C MET A 1 -15.46 12.31 7.01
N GLY A 2 -16.62 11.87 6.54
CA GLY A 2 -16.69 10.83 5.50
C GLY A 2 -16.28 11.43 4.15
N ILE A 3 -15.63 10.63 3.30
CA ILE A 3 -15.44 10.96 1.88
C ILE A 3 -16.73 10.54 1.18
N GLU A 4 -17.45 11.51 0.61
CA GLU A 4 -18.79 11.32 0.04
C GLU A 4 -18.80 11.43 -1.49
N THR A 5 -17.75 12.01 -2.07
CA THR A 5 -17.62 12.22 -3.53
C THR A 5 -16.23 11.83 -4.02
N GLU A 6 -16.11 11.47 -5.30
CA GLU A 6 -14.81 11.22 -5.92
C GLU A 6 -13.89 12.44 -5.87
N GLU A 7 -14.42 13.66 -6.06
CA GLU A 7 -13.61 14.88 -5.97
C GLU A 7 -12.98 15.05 -4.58
N GLN A 8 -13.73 14.75 -3.51
CA GLN A 8 -13.19 14.73 -2.15
C GLN A 8 -12.12 13.65 -1.98
N LEU A 9 -12.29 12.47 -2.59
CA LEU A 9 -11.28 11.41 -2.60
C LEU A 9 -9.99 11.89 -3.28
N TYR A 10 -10.07 12.45 -4.48
CA TYR A 10 -8.90 12.98 -5.20
C TYR A 10 -8.19 14.06 -4.40
N ARG A 11 -8.92 15.00 -3.79
CA ARG A 11 -8.34 16.05 -2.93
C ARG A 11 -7.67 15.47 -1.69
N PHE A 12 -8.27 14.47 -1.06
CA PHE A 12 -7.69 13.76 0.07
C PHE A 12 -6.37 13.09 -0.32
N ILE A 13 -6.36 12.29 -1.39
CA ILE A 13 -5.15 11.61 -1.85
C ILE A 13 -4.05 12.60 -2.23
N ALA A 14 -4.37 13.67 -2.97
CA ALA A 14 -3.39 14.69 -3.32
C ALA A 14 -2.79 15.41 -2.10
N LYS A 15 -3.58 15.60 -1.04
CA LYS A 15 -3.11 16.19 0.22
C LYS A 15 -2.17 15.23 0.96
N GLU A 16 -2.51 13.96 1.02
CA GLU A 16 -1.68 12.95 1.69
C GLU A 16 -0.39 12.68 0.91
N GLU A 17 -0.43 12.70 -0.43
CA GLU A 17 0.76 12.51 -1.25
C GLU A 17 1.84 13.58 -1.01
N LYS A 18 1.43 14.82 -0.75
CA LYS A 18 2.35 15.92 -0.40
C LYS A 18 3.02 15.74 0.96
N GLN A 19 2.47 14.90 1.83
CA GLN A 19 2.98 14.66 3.18
C GLN A 19 3.92 13.45 3.25
N ILE A 20 4.14 12.73 2.14
CA ILE A 20 4.98 11.54 2.12
C ILE A 20 6.44 11.92 2.34
N ASP A 21 7.02 11.36 3.40
CA ASP A 21 8.45 11.47 3.68
C ASP A 21 9.21 10.24 3.15
N TYR A 22 9.88 10.38 2.01
CA TYR A 22 10.71 9.31 1.44
C TYR A 22 12.02 9.06 2.19
N ARG A 23 12.38 9.85 3.22
CA ARG A 23 13.57 9.57 4.05
C ARG A 23 13.47 8.21 4.75
N HIS A 24 12.26 7.69 4.93
CA HIS A 24 11.99 6.35 5.45
C HIS A 24 12.64 5.23 4.62
N LEU A 25 12.85 5.43 3.30
CA LEU A 25 13.60 4.49 2.46
C LEU A 25 15.02 4.22 3.00
N ASN A 26 15.63 5.22 3.66
CA ASN A 26 17.01 5.12 4.15
C ASN A 26 17.11 4.68 5.62
N ARG A 27 15.99 4.52 6.34
CA ARG A 27 15.98 4.20 7.78
C ARG A 27 15.97 2.71 8.03
N ILE A 28 17.15 2.10 8.16
CA ILE A 28 17.34 0.63 8.30
C ILE A 28 16.58 -0.04 9.45
N ASN A 29 16.12 0.71 10.47
CA ASN A 29 15.40 0.16 11.63
C ASN A 29 13.88 0.23 11.47
N GLU A 30 13.39 0.96 10.48
CA GLU A 30 11.97 1.02 10.19
C GLU A 30 11.64 -0.06 9.16
N THR A 31 10.88 -1.05 9.61
CA THR A 31 10.57 -2.25 8.83
C THR A 31 9.08 -2.40 8.55
N ALA A 32 8.23 -1.57 9.14
CA ALA A 32 6.79 -1.60 8.94
C ALA A 32 6.32 -0.46 8.02
N VAL A 33 5.53 -0.80 7.01
CA VAL A 33 4.86 0.14 6.10
C VAL A 33 3.37 -0.11 6.15
N ALA A 34 2.59 0.95 6.24
CA ALA A 34 1.13 0.86 6.17
C ALA A 34 0.51 1.96 5.32
N CYS A 35 -0.80 1.87 5.10
CA CYS A 35 -1.51 2.94 4.42
C CYS A 35 -1.74 4.16 5.32
N GLY A 36 -1.62 5.35 4.73
CA GLY A 36 -2.04 6.62 5.33
C GLY A 36 -3.55 6.84 5.34
N ASP A 37 -4.34 5.91 4.77
CA ASP A 37 -5.80 5.99 4.78
C ASP A 37 -6.34 6.04 6.23
N PRO A 38 -7.20 7.02 6.57
CA PRO A 38 -7.73 7.19 7.92
C PRO A 38 -8.61 6.03 8.38
N LEU A 39 -9.15 5.22 7.45
CA LEU A 39 -9.94 4.04 7.76
C LEU A 39 -9.07 2.82 8.06
N ILE A 40 -7.76 2.90 7.80
CA ILE A 40 -6.79 1.85 8.10
C ILE A 40 -6.10 2.16 9.42
N GLN A 41 -6.35 1.30 10.40
CA GLN A 41 -5.65 1.35 11.68
C GLN A 41 -4.37 0.53 11.60
N SER A 42 -3.23 1.21 11.66
CA SER A 42 -1.92 0.56 11.71
C SER A 42 -1.00 1.28 12.69
N ARG A 43 -0.10 0.51 13.30
CA ARG A 43 0.96 1.02 14.18
C ARG A 43 2.28 1.24 13.44
N ALA A 44 2.30 1.05 12.12
CA ALA A 44 3.50 1.28 11.32
C ALA A 44 3.98 2.73 11.46
N ALA A 45 5.28 2.90 11.69
CA ALA A 45 5.91 4.21 11.78
C ALA A 45 5.88 4.95 10.42
N TRP A 46 5.95 4.20 9.32
CA TRP A 46 5.81 4.76 7.98
C TRP A 46 4.42 4.50 7.41
N ARG A 47 3.65 5.59 7.27
CA ARG A 47 2.32 5.56 6.65
C ARG A 47 2.37 6.25 5.30
N LEU A 48 2.09 5.49 4.26
CA LEU A 48 2.18 5.89 2.86
C LEU A 48 0.81 5.65 2.23
N VAL A 49 0.16 6.64 1.63
CA VAL A 49 -1.06 6.35 0.84
C VAL A 49 -0.74 5.35 -0.27
N GLY A 50 -1.54 4.30 -0.41
CA GLY A 50 -1.24 3.15 -1.28
C GLY A 50 -0.37 2.07 -0.65
N GLY A 51 0.20 2.30 0.54
CA GLY A 51 0.96 1.33 1.32
C GLY A 51 2.06 0.64 0.51
N VAL A 52 2.16 -0.68 0.64
CA VAL A 52 3.13 -1.48 -0.11
C VAL A 52 2.93 -1.42 -1.62
N VAL A 53 1.70 -1.24 -2.11
CA VAL A 53 1.42 -1.18 -3.56
C VAL A 53 2.04 0.07 -4.17
N LYS A 54 2.05 1.19 -3.44
CA LYS A 54 2.76 2.39 -3.90
C LYS A 54 4.26 2.16 -4.00
N LEU A 55 4.85 1.39 -3.08
CA LEU A 55 6.27 1.02 -3.17
C LEU A 55 6.53 0.15 -4.39
N HIS A 56 5.65 -0.81 -4.67
CA HIS A 56 5.73 -1.69 -5.83
C HIS A 56 5.66 -0.88 -7.15
N LEU A 57 4.57 -0.14 -7.36
CA LEU A 57 4.35 0.59 -8.62
C LEU A 57 5.39 1.68 -8.88
N ASN A 58 5.97 2.27 -7.83
CA ASN A 58 7.00 3.30 -7.98
C ASN A 58 8.43 2.74 -7.97
N GLY A 59 8.62 1.41 -7.97
CA GLY A 59 9.95 0.78 -8.00
C GLY A 59 10.77 0.99 -6.71
N PHE A 60 10.11 1.22 -5.58
CA PHE A 60 10.76 1.46 -4.29
C PHE A 60 10.87 0.23 -3.40
N LEU A 61 10.29 -0.92 -3.77
CA LEU A 61 10.44 -2.16 -3.00
C LEU A 61 11.91 -2.63 -2.93
N LEU A 62 12.60 -2.71 -4.07
CA LEU A 62 14.02 -3.06 -4.12
C LEU A 62 14.90 -2.17 -3.22
N PRO A 63 14.93 -0.82 -3.38
CA PRO A 63 15.77 0.02 -2.52
C PRO A 63 15.30 0.06 -1.06
N TYR A 64 14.03 -0.24 -0.77
CA TYR A 64 13.55 -0.37 0.60
C TYR A 64 14.07 -1.65 1.26
N VAL A 65 13.84 -2.82 0.64
CA VAL A 65 14.16 -4.15 1.19
C VAL A 65 15.67 -4.37 1.27
N SER A 66 16.42 -4.05 0.20
CA SER A 66 17.88 -4.25 0.16
C SER A 66 18.62 -3.57 1.31
N LYS A 67 18.17 -2.38 1.73
CA LYS A 67 18.79 -1.61 2.82
C LYS A 67 18.54 -2.19 4.22
N ARG A 68 17.65 -3.17 4.35
CA ARG A 68 17.32 -3.80 5.64
C ARG A 68 18.11 -5.08 5.91
N GLU A 69 18.94 -5.54 4.97
CA GLU A 69 20.00 -6.55 5.15
C GLU A 69 19.69 -7.61 6.22
N GLY A 70 18.83 -8.58 5.89
CA GLY A 70 18.48 -9.67 6.80
C GLY A 70 17.32 -9.41 7.78
N LYS A 71 16.83 -8.17 7.89
CA LYS A 71 15.67 -7.86 8.74
C LYS A 71 14.35 -8.25 8.09
N GLY A 72 13.30 -8.30 8.90
CA GLY A 72 11.92 -8.51 8.45
C GLY A 72 10.98 -7.44 8.98
N GLY A 73 9.75 -7.46 8.49
CA GLY A 73 8.72 -6.50 8.86
C GLY A 73 7.43 -6.73 8.10
N VAL A 74 6.45 -5.88 8.36
CA VAL A 74 5.11 -5.99 7.75
C VAL A 74 4.93 -4.85 6.75
N LEU A 75 4.62 -5.18 5.50
CA LEU A 75 4.34 -4.21 4.45
C LEU A 75 2.87 -4.34 4.06
N GLU A 76 2.03 -3.47 4.62
CA GLU A 76 0.59 -3.58 4.50
C GLU A 76 0.09 -2.93 3.21
N GLY A 77 -0.85 -3.62 2.57
CA GLY A 77 -1.75 -3.09 1.55
C GLY A 77 -3.19 -3.34 1.98
N HIS A 78 -4.13 -2.63 1.37
CA HIS A 78 -5.55 -2.85 1.62
C HIS A 78 -6.34 -2.63 0.34
N LEU A 79 -7.50 -3.28 0.25
CA LEU A 79 -8.45 -3.08 -0.84
C LEU A 79 -9.30 -1.83 -0.58
N ALA A 80 -10.04 -1.39 -1.60
CA ALA A 80 -10.74 -0.13 -1.59
C ALA A 80 -9.82 1.07 -1.26
N CYS A 81 -8.57 0.99 -1.69
CA CYS A 81 -7.58 2.03 -1.44
C CYS A 81 -7.82 3.24 -2.34
N GLY A 82 -7.97 4.42 -1.72
CA GLY A 82 -8.11 5.68 -2.45
C GLY A 82 -6.96 5.95 -3.41
N TRP A 83 -5.72 5.70 -3.00
CA TRP A 83 -4.58 5.96 -3.86
C TRP A 83 -4.61 5.07 -5.11
N MET A 84 -4.79 3.75 -4.95
CA MET A 84 -4.92 2.84 -6.10
C MET A 84 -6.09 3.21 -7.01
N PHE A 85 -7.22 3.62 -6.44
CA PHE A 85 -8.37 4.11 -7.21
C PHE A 85 -7.97 5.31 -8.09
N THR A 86 -7.26 6.31 -7.53
CA THR A 86 -6.79 7.47 -8.31
C THR A 86 -5.77 7.12 -9.40
N GLN A 87 -5.11 5.96 -9.30
CA GLN A 87 -4.22 5.44 -10.34
C GLN A 87 -4.96 4.61 -11.42
N GLY A 88 -6.29 4.51 -11.35
CA GLY A 88 -7.11 3.77 -12.33
C GLY A 88 -7.46 2.34 -11.92
N TYR A 89 -7.06 1.88 -10.74
CA TYR A 89 -7.40 0.53 -10.25
C TYR A 89 -8.71 0.58 -9.46
N GLN A 90 -9.83 0.67 -10.20
CA GLN A 90 -11.16 0.96 -9.65
C GLN A 90 -11.98 -0.28 -9.25
N THR A 91 -11.45 -1.49 -9.45
CA THR A 91 -12.11 -2.75 -9.05
C THR A 91 -11.35 -3.44 -7.92
N TYR A 92 -12.06 -4.22 -7.10
CA TYR A 92 -11.43 -5.03 -6.05
C TYR A 92 -10.43 -6.02 -6.63
N GLU A 93 -10.75 -6.60 -7.78
CA GLU A 93 -9.88 -7.53 -8.51
C GLU A 93 -8.56 -6.88 -8.94
N ALA A 94 -8.62 -5.68 -9.54
CA ALA A 94 -7.45 -4.96 -9.97
C ALA A 94 -6.54 -4.60 -8.78
N GLN A 95 -7.12 -4.13 -7.67
CA GLN A 95 -6.34 -3.85 -6.46
C GLN A 95 -5.78 -5.12 -5.82
N SER A 96 -6.54 -6.22 -5.82
CA SER A 96 -6.04 -7.51 -5.32
C SER A 96 -4.86 -8.01 -6.16
N GLY A 97 -4.93 -7.89 -7.49
CA GLY A 97 -3.84 -8.26 -8.39
C GLY A 97 -2.56 -7.51 -8.09
N LEU A 98 -2.64 -6.20 -7.80
CA LEU A 98 -1.47 -5.41 -7.41
C LEU A 98 -0.86 -5.83 -6.07
N ILE A 99 -1.69 -6.17 -5.08
CA ILE A 99 -1.21 -6.62 -3.78
C ILE A 99 -0.51 -7.99 -3.92
N VAL A 100 -1.04 -8.87 -4.77
CA VAL A 100 -0.40 -10.15 -5.10
C VAL A 100 0.94 -9.93 -5.81
N ALA A 101 0.99 -9.06 -6.84
CA ALA A 101 2.23 -8.75 -7.53
C ALA A 101 3.30 -8.16 -6.60
N ALA A 102 2.92 -7.24 -5.71
CA ALA A 102 3.82 -6.70 -4.68
C ALA A 102 4.31 -7.80 -3.73
N ARG A 103 3.46 -8.78 -3.40
CA ARG A 103 3.78 -9.90 -2.50
C ARG A 103 4.80 -10.84 -3.14
N GLU A 104 4.63 -11.14 -4.43
CA GLU A 104 5.59 -11.93 -5.21
C GLU A 104 6.95 -11.24 -5.28
N GLU A 105 6.97 -9.93 -5.59
CA GLU A 105 8.22 -9.15 -5.61
C GLU A 105 8.91 -9.17 -4.23
N VAL A 106 8.16 -8.95 -3.14
CA VAL A 106 8.72 -9.01 -1.78
C VAL A 106 9.26 -10.41 -1.46
N GLN A 107 8.61 -11.48 -1.89
CA GLN A 107 9.11 -12.85 -1.71
C GLN A 107 10.43 -13.08 -2.42
N ASP A 108 10.61 -12.54 -3.63
CA ASP A 108 11.86 -12.66 -4.37
C ASP A 108 12.97 -11.80 -3.77
N LEU A 109 12.66 -10.57 -3.35
CA LEU A 109 13.60 -9.71 -2.62
C LEU A 109 14.01 -10.33 -1.28
N ASN A 110 13.09 -11.00 -0.57
CA ASN A 110 13.39 -11.73 0.65
C ASN A 110 14.45 -12.81 0.42
N LYS A 111 14.30 -13.62 -0.65
CA LYS A 111 15.29 -14.65 -1.02
C LYS A 111 16.63 -14.01 -1.38
N GLN A 112 16.61 -12.92 -2.15
CA GLN A 112 17.81 -12.26 -2.64
C GLN A 112 18.64 -11.61 -1.52
N PHE A 113 17.99 -10.95 -0.56
CA PHE A 113 18.65 -10.17 0.50
C PHE A 113 18.63 -10.85 1.87
N GLY A 114 18.15 -12.09 1.95
CA GLY A 114 18.01 -12.83 3.21
C GLY A 114 17.02 -12.19 4.20
N THR A 115 16.08 -11.40 3.71
CA THR A 115 15.10 -10.66 4.54
C THR A 115 13.82 -11.47 4.77
N SER A 116 12.96 -11.01 5.67
CA SER A 116 11.71 -11.71 6.05
C SER A 116 10.51 -10.77 6.12
N PHE A 117 10.33 -9.95 5.09
CA PHE A 117 9.15 -9.09 4.98
C PHE A 117 7.90 -9.88 4.60
N VAL A 118 6.77 -9.52 5.18
CA VAL A 118 5.47 -10.14 4.88
C VAL A 118 4.46 -9.09 4.42
N ILE A 119 3.70 -9.42 3.40
CA ILE A 119 2.49 -8.68 3.01
C ILE A 119 1.30 -9.51 3.49
N PRO A 120 0.59 -9.09 4.56
CA PRO A 120 -0.55 -9.83 5.08
C PRO A 120 -1.72 -9.85 4.09
N GLU A 121 -2.75 -10.63 4.39
CA GLU A 121 -4.00 -10.56 3.64
C GLU A 121 -4.63 -9.18 3.76
N PRO A 122 -5.05 -8.55 2.65
CA PRO A 122 -5.49 -7.16 2.69
C PRO A 122 -6.89 -7.02 3.29
N HIS A 123 -7.06 -5.97 4.08
CA HIS A 123 -8.38 -5.59 4.57
C HIS A 123 -9.27 -5.11 3.40
N ARG A 124 -10.54 -5.53 3.40
CA ARG A 124 -11.59 -5.09 2.44
C ARG A 124 -12.21 -3.72 2.75
N HIS A 125 -11.42 -2.81 3.31
CA HIS A 125 -11.92 -1.51 3.76
C HIS A 125 -10.94 -0.42 3.35
N GLY A 126 -11.47 0.75 2.97
CA GLY A 126 -10.66 1.89 2.57
C GLY A 126 -11.50 3.03 2.03
N SER A 127 -10.87 4.18 1.84
CA SER A 127 -11.53 5.44 1.47
C SER A 127 -12.23 5.41 0.12
N ALA A 128 -11.86 4.48 -0.77
CA ALA A 128 -12.51 4.32 -2.06
C ALA A 128 -13.72 3.38 -2.04
N ALA A 129 -14.03 2.74 -0.90
CA ALA A 129 -15.06 1.70 -0.85
C ALA A 129 -16.41 2.10 -1.49
N PRO A 130 -16.92 3.34 -1.29
CA PRO A 130 -18.19 3.77 -1.91
C PRO A 130 -18.14 3.88 -3.44
N PHE A 131 -16.95 3.92 -4.04
CA PHE A 131 -16.72 4.15 -5.47
C PHE A 131 -16.17 2.91 -6.18
N MET A 132 -15.89 1.83 -5.43
CA MET A 132 -15.40 0.60 -6.02
C MET A 132 -16.45 -0.02 -6.93
N ILE A 133 -16.01 -0.49 -8.10
CA ILE A 133 -16.85 -1.26 -9.01
C ILE A 133 -16.72 -2.73 -8.59
N ASP A 134 -17.85 -3.35 -8.24
CA ASP A 134 -17.93 -4.79 -8.03
C ASP A 134 -17.63 -5.49 -9.36
N SER A 135 -16.62 -6.37 -9.38
CA SER A 135 -16.49 -7.30 -10.49
C SER A 135 -17.50 -8.44 -10.30
N ASP A 136 -18.00 -9.02 -11.40
CA ASP A 136 -19.00 -10.09 -11.37
C ASP A 136 -18.54 -11.34 -10.56
N LEU A 137 -17.24 -11.44 -10.24
CA LEU A 137 -16.65 -12.47 -9.36
C LEU A 137 -16.99 -12.30 -7.87
N TYR A 138 -17.55 -11.16 -7.45
CA TYR A 138 -17.86 -10.84 -6.05
C TYR A 138 -19.33 -10.50 -5.78
N ARG A 139 -20.24 -10.81 -6.73
CA ARG A 139 -21.70 -10.79 -6.51
C ARG A 139 -22.21 -12.07 -5.84
#